data_AF-U7UQS6-F1
#
_entry.id   AF-U7UQS6-F1
#
_cell.length_a   1.000
_cell.length_b   1.000
_cell.length_c   1.000
_cell.angle_alpha   90.00
_cell.angle_beta   90.00
_cell.angle_gamma   90.00
#
_symmetry.space_group_name_H-M   'P 1'
#
loop_
_entity.id
_entity.type
_entity.pdbx_description
1 polymer ?
#
loop_
_entity_poly.entity_id
_entity_poly.type
_entity_poly.pdbx_seq_one_letter_code
_entity_poly.pdbx_strand_id
1 'polypeptide(L)' 'MYFRILSKDIQKRYLENQKFLEITGPFRKKINLTNRKFKDRKTYKYIKCPACAKTMRVPKGKGKVLVTCPNCKNKMEVRT' A
#
# COMPACT_ATOMS: atom_id res chain seq x y z
N MET A 1 -9.09 -37.01 0.51
CA MET A 1 -9.28 -35.65 1.08
C MET A 1 -9.74 -35.65 2.55
N TYR A 2 -9.88 -36.79 3.24
CA TYR A 2 -10.44 -36.84 4.62
C TYR A 2 -9.38 -36.96 5.73
N PHE A 3 -8.24 -37.61 5.44
CA PHE A 3 -7.14 -37.80 6.39
C PHE A 3 -6.46 -36.50 6.86
N ARG A 4 -6.59 -35.40 6.11
CA ARG A 4 -6.04 -34.09 6.49
C ARG A 4 -6.93 -33.33 7.49
N ILE A 5 -8.23 -33.65 7.50
CA ILE A 5 -9.26 -33.00 8.32
C ILE A 5 -9.53 -33.80 9.60
N LEU A 6 -9.45 -35.14 9.52
CA LEU A 6 -9.66 -36.08 10.64
C LEU A 6 -8.41 -36.33 11.49
N SER A 7 -7.28 -35.69 11.18
CA SER A 7 -6.04 -35.87 11.95
C SER A 7 -6.16 -35.16 13.30
N LYS A 8 -6.01 -35.90 14.42
CA LYS A 8 -6.05 -35.34 15.79
C LYS A 8 -4.89 -34.37 16.09
N ASP A 9 -3.85 -34.37 15.27
CA ASP A 9 -2.63 -33.60 15.50
C ASP A 9 -2.73 -32.20 14.87
N ILE A 10 -3.57 -31.36 15.49
CA ILE A 10 -3.88 -29.98 15.06
C ILE A 10 -2.61 -29.12 15.03
N GLN A 11 -1.68 -29.36 15.96
CA GLN A 11 -0.43 -28.60 16.07
C GLN A 11 0.47 -28.81 14.84
N LYS A 12 0.65 -30.06 14.38
CA LYS A 12 1.43 -30.32 13.15
C LYS A 12 0.81 -29.67 11.92
N ARG A 13 -0.52 -29.69 11.79
CA ARG A 13 -1.21 -29.03 10.65
C ARG A 13 -1.09 -27.51 10.71
N TYR A 14 -1.13 -26.94 11.92
CA TYR A 14 -0.93 -25.51 12.13
C TYR A 14 0.48 -25.07 11.71
N LEU A 15 1.52 -25.82 12.11
CA LEU A 15 2.91 -25.56 11.72
C LEU A 15 3.13 -25.66 10.20
N GLU A 16 2.50 -26.63 9.53
CA GLU A 16 2.53 -26.71 8.06
C GLU A 16 1.90 -25.49 7.39
N ASN A 17 0.76 -25.02 7.91
CA ASN A 17 0.09 -23.84 7.38
C ASN A 17 0.88 -22.56 7.67
N GLN A 18 1.52 -22.45 8.85
CA GLN A 18 2.42 -21.35 9.15
C GLN A 18 3.59 -21.30 8.18
N LYS A 19 4.28 -22.42 7.95
CA LYS A 19 5.36 -22.50 6.94
C LYS A 19 4.88 -22.11 5.55
N PHE A 20 3.70 -22.58 5.14
CA PHE A 20 3.09 -22.21 3.87
C PHE A 20 2.77 -20.70 3.78
N LEU A 21 2.26 -20.11 4.86
CA LEU A 21 1.98 -18.68 4.98
C LEU A 21 3.26 -17.83 4.97
N GLU A 22 4.35 -18.31 5.56
CA GLU A 22 5.65 -17.65 5.55
C GLU A 22 6.26 -17.65 4.15
N ILE A 23 6.28 -18.80 3.48
CA ILE A 23 6.80 -18.96 2.11
C ILE A 23 5.98 -18.12 1.13
N THR A 24 4.65 -18.14 1.25
CA THR A 24 3.74 -17.40 0.34
C THR A 24 3.56 -15.94 0.76
N GLY A 25 3.97 -15.58 1.97
CA GLY A 25 3.85 -14.26 2.59
C GLY A 25 4.42 -13.12 1.75
N PRO A 26 5.71 -13.16 1.32
CA PRO A 26 6.30 -12.08 0.54
C PRO A 26 5.62 -11.90 -0.82
N PHE A 27 5.17 -12.98 -1.46
CA PHE A 27 4.46 -12.92 -2.74
C PHE A 27 3.08 -12.28 -2.60
N ARG A 28 2.28 -12.72 -1.61
CA ARG A 28 0.97 -12.13 -1.30
C ARG A 28 1.09 -10.65 -0.90
N LYS A 29 2.13 -10.29 -0.11
CA LYS A 29 2.42 -8.90 0.25
C LYS A 29 2.73 -8.04 -0.98
N LYS A 30 3.56 -8.54 -1.91
CA LYS A 30 3.86 -7.85 -3.18
C LYS A 30 2.61 -7.65 -4.03
N ILE A 31 1.79 -8.68 -4.23
CA ILE A 31 0.54 -8.58 -5.00
C ILE A 31 -0.41 -7.54 -4.37
N ASN A 32 -0.61 -7.60 -3.06
CA ASN A 32 -1.49 -6.68 -2.36
C ASN A 32 -0.98 -5.23 -2.45
N LEU A 33 0.34 -5.02 -2.32
CA LEU A 33 0.94 -3.69 -2.48
C LEU A 33 0.77 -3.15 -3.90
N THR A 34 0.98 -3.97 -4.93
CA THR A 34 0.80 -3.58 -6.33
C THR A 34 -0.67 -3.26 -6.63
N ASN A 35 -1.60 -4.06 -6.10
CA ASN A 35 -3.04 -3.81 -6.25
C ASN A 35 -3.46 -2.51 -5.56
N ARG A 36 -2.96 -2.24 -4.34
CA ARG A 36 -3.18 -0.96 -3.64
C ARG A 36 -2.65 0.23 -4.46
N LYS A 37 -1.38 0.16 -4.92
CA LYS A 37 -0.79 1.18 -5.80
C LYS A 37 -1.61 1.40 -7.08
N PHE A 38 -2.16 0.33 -7.66
CA PHE A 38 -3.00 0.41 -8.85
C PHE A 38 -4.37 1.04 -8.56
N LYS A 39 -4.96 0.78 -7.39
CA LYS A 39 -6.19 1.47 -6.96
C LYS A 39 -5.95 2.97 -6.70
N ASP A 40 -4.84 3.30 -6.05
CA ASP A 40 -4.49 4.68 -5.66
C ASP A 40 -4.01 5.56 -6.83
N ARG A 41 -3.73 4.98 -8.01
CA ARG A 41 -3.23 5.71 -9.19
C ARG A 41 -4.17 6.82 -9.67
N LYS A 42 -5.48 6.60 -9.48
CA LYS A 42 -6.56 7.49 -9.94
C LYS A 42 -6.84 8.61 -8.94
N THR A 43 -6.57 8.38 -7.66
CA THR A 43 -6.97 9.27 -6.57
C THR A 43 -5.87 10.21 -6.12
N TYR A 44 -4.57 9.90 -6.33
CA TYR A 44 -3.48 10.76 -5.84
C TYR A 44 -2.35 10.98 -6.86
N LYS A 45 -1.74 12.17 -6.80
CA LYS A 45 -0.56 12.64 -7.54
C LYS A 45 0.54 12.93 -6.54
N TYR A 46 1.77 12.57 -6.89
CA TYR A 46 2.94 12.90 -6.08
C TYR A 46 3.57 14.15 -6.67
N ILE A 47 3.66 15.20 -5.86
CA ILE A 47 4.35 16.44 -6.22
C ILE A 47 5.52 16.68 -5.28
N LYS A 48 6.56 17.33 -5.79
CA LYS A 48 7.68 17.81 -4.97
C LYS A 48 7.40 19.26 -4.59
N CYS A 49 7.61 19.58 -3.32
CA CYS A 49 7.61 20.97 -2.88
C CYS A 49 8.85 21.68 -3.47
N PRO A 50 8.72 22.87 -4.10
CA PRO A 50 9.85 23.60 -4.65
C PRO A 50 10.83 24.10 -3.58
N ALA A 51 10.32 24.43 -2.39
CA ALA A 51 11.14 24.99 -1.30
C ALA A 51 11.91 23.95 -0.47
N CYS A 52 11.37 22.74 -0.27
CA CYS A 52 11.97 21.74 0.62
C CYS A 52 12.22 20.38 -0.05
N ALA A 53 11.96 20.27 -1.35
CA ALA A 53 12.11 19.06 -2.18
C ALA A 53 11.35 17.80 -1.70
N LYS A 54 10.56 17.90 -0.62
CA LYS A 54 9.82 16.76 -0.05
C LYS A 54 8.66 16.37 -0.97
N THR A 55 8.52 15.06 -1.20
CA THR A 55 7.44 14.50 -2.00
C THR A 55 6.18 14.35 -1.16
N MET A 56 5.06 14.84 -1.67
CA MET A 56 3.77 14.85 -0.96
C MET A 56 2.65 14.39 -1.89
N ARG A 57 1.65 13.72 -1.29
CA ARG A 57 0.46 13.23 -1.98
C ARG A 57 -0.59 14.33 -2.08
N VAL A 58 -1.10 14.56 -3.28
CA VAL A 58 -2.18 15.53 -3.58
C VAL A 58 -3.30 14.77 -4.29
N PRO A 59 -4.57 14.96 -3.92
CA PRO A 59 -5.68 14.26 -4.57
C PRO A 59 -5.72 14.62 -6.06
N LYS A 60 -6.04 13.68 -6.97
CA LYS A 60 -6.16 13.84 -8.43
C LYS A 60 -7.54 14.34 -8.88
N GLY A 61 -7.60 15.10 -9.98
CA GLY A 61 -8.87 15.47 -10.64
C GLY A 61 -9.66 16.63 -10.02
N LYS A 62 -9.06 17.41 -9.11
CA LYS A 62 -9.71 18.55 -8.43
C LYS A 62 -9.46 19.91 -9.11
N GLY A 63 -8.75 19.94 -10.24
CA GLY A 63 -8.44 21.19 -10.95
C GLY A 63 -7.29 21.96 -10.29
N LYS A 64 -7.47 23.26 -10.06
CA LYS A 64 -6.49 24.11 -9.36
C LYS A 64 -6.65 23.91 -7.85
N VAL A 65 -5.64 23.34 -7.19
CA VAL A 65 -5.63 23.17 -5.73
C VAL A 65 -4.46 23.94 -5.13
N LEU A 66 -4.76 24.70 -4.08
CA LEU A 66 -3.75 25.36 -3.28
C LEU A 66 -3.27 24.37 -2.21
N VAL A 67 -2.07 23.85 -2.40
CA VAL A 67 -1.50 22.84 -1.52
C VAL A 67 -0.53 23.52 -0.57
N THR A 68 -0.70 23.27 0.72
CA THR A 68 0.23 23.75 1.75
C THR A 68 1.19 22.62 2.10
N CYS A 69 2.49 22.86 2.00
CA CYS A 69 3.49 21.87 2.41
C CYS A 69 3.48 21.72 3.95
N PRO A 70 3.41 20.49 4.50
CA PRO A 70 3.40 20.30 5.96
C PRO A 70 4.73 20.66 6.63
N ASN A 71 5.84 20.68 5.87
CA ASN A 71 7.17 20.92 6.43
C ASN A 71 7.53 22.41 6.45
N CYS A 72 7.41 23.09 5.31
CA CYS A 72 7.80 24.50 5.17
C CYS A 72 6.61 25.48 5.16
N LYS A 73 5.36 25.00 5.27
CA LYS A 73 4.13 25.81 5.24
C LYS A 73 3.94 26.66 3.97
N ASN A 74 4.79 26.50 2.96
CA ASN A 74 4.63 27.18 1.68
C ASN A 74 3.38 26.69 0.95
N LYS A 75 2.62 27.67 0.46
CA LYS A 75 1.41 27.48 -0.36
C LYS A 75 1.85 27.47 -1.81
N MET A 76 1.44 26.44 -2.55
CA MET A 76 1.71 26.34 -3.98
C MET A 76 0.45 25.91 -4.72
N GLU A 77 0.20 26.56 -5.86
CA GLU A 77 -0.88 26.19 -6.74
C GLU A 77 -0.42 25.04 -7.63
N VAL A 78 -1.11 23.90 -7.50
CA VAL A 78 -0.84 22.73 -8.32
C VAL A 78 -2.09 22.44 -9.13
N ARG A 79 -1.90 22.32 -10.45
CA ARG A 79 -2.95 21.78 -11.32
C ARG A 79 -2.92 20.27 -11.24
N THR A 80 -4.05 19.75 -10.82
CA THR A 80 -4.20 18.36 -10.45
C THR A 80 -4.35 17.45 -11.66
#